data_AF-W5T129-F1
#
_entry.id   AF-W5T129-F1
#
_cell.length_a   1.000
_cell.length_b   1.000
_cell.length_c   1.000
_cell.angle_alpha   90.00
_cell.angle_beta   90.00
_cell.angle_gamma   90.00
#
_symmetry.space_group_name_H-M   'P 1'
#
loop_
_entity.id
_entity.type
_entity.pdbx_description
1 polymer ?
#
loop_
_entity_poly.entity_id
_entity_poly.type
_entity_poly.pdbx_seq_one_letter_code
_entity_poly.pdbx_strand_id
1 'polypeptide(L)'
;MMINLGDSAKKDAVIAAGIALRAIAKDGKFVVKNGEDRSVNGSVASAVGKTLSMLIIDIRNTVDSGLKTVSELLAAVKQEDKSAEATIPINAAASGQ
;
A
#
# COMPACT_ATOMS: atom_id res chain seq x y z
N MET A 1 -15.26 18.06 -24.16
CA MET A 1 -15.95 17.29 -23.11
C MET A 1 -15.74 18.03 -21.79
N MET A 2 -16.80 18.57 -21.20
CA MET A 2 -16.74 19.35 -19.95
C MET A 2 -17.29 18.46 -18.84
N ILE A 3 -16.44 18.04 -17.91
CA ILE A 3 -16.87 17.20 -16.79
C ILE A 3 -17.56 18.13 -15.78
N ASN A 4 -18.85 17.89 -15.53
CA ASN A 4 -19.65 18.67 -14.57
C ASN A 4 -19.64 17.93 -13.23
N LEU A 5 -18.83 18.38 -12.27
CA LEU A 5 -18.60 17.67 -11.00
C LEU A 5 -19.60 18.03 -9.87
N GLY A 6 -20.59 18.89 -10.10
CA GLY A 6 -21.64 19.22 -9.13
C GLY A 6 -21.13 19.61 -7.73
N ASP A 7 -21.90 19.31 -6.68
CA ASP A 7 -21.51 19.59 -5.29
C ASP A 7 -20.34 18.73 -4.79
N SER A 8 -20.06 17.61 -5.46
CA SER A 8 -18.93 16.73 -5.10
C SER A 8 -17.56 17.38 -5.35
N ALA A 9 -17.45 18.25 -6.35
CA ALA A 9 -16.23 19.02 -6.63
C ALA A 9 -15.90 20.07 -5.57
N LYS A 10 -16.87 20.46 -4.73
CA LYS A 10 -16.68 21.49 -3.69
C LYS A 10 -16.03 20.94 -2.43
N LYS A 11 -15.81 19.62 -2.34
CA LYS A 11 -15.11 19.01 -1.21
C LYS A 11 -13.62 19.27 -1.33
N ASP A 12 -13.01 19.77 -0.25
CA ASP A 12 -11.56 20.08 -0.21
C ASP A 12 -10.69 18.89 -0.63
N ALA A 13 -11.07 17.67 -0.25
CA ALA A 13 -10.38 16.44 -0.65
C ALA A 13 -10.41 16.21 -2.17
N VAL A 14 -11.53 16.50 -2.84
CA VAL A 14 -11.68 16.34 -4.30
C VAL A 14 -10.86 17.41 -5.03
N ILE A 15 -10.84 18.64 -4.52
CA ILE A 15 -10.02 19.72 -5.05
C ILE A 15 -8.52 19.40 -4.90
N ALA A 16 -8.10 18.95 -3.71
CA ALA A 16 -6.72 18.56 -3.44
C ALA A 16 -6.27 17.40 -4.33
N ALA A 17 -7.14 16.40 -4.55
CA ALA A 17 -6.87 15.31 -5.49
C ALA A 17 -6.73 15.82 -6.93
N GLY A 18 -7.62 16.72 -7.37
CA GLY A 18 -7.53 17.35 -8.68
C GLY A 18 -6.24 18.15 -8.87
N ILE A 19 -5.80 18.90 -7.85
CA ILE A 19 -4.52 19.61 -7.84
C ILE A 19 -3.36 18.62 -7.95
N ALA A 20 -3.34 17.58 -7.12
CA ALA A 20 -2.27 16.58 -7.15
C ALA A 20 -2.17 15.90 -8.54
N LEU A 21 -3.30 15.46 -9.10
CA LEU A 21 -3.35 14.83 -10.42
C LEU A 21 -2.91 15.80 -11.54
N ARG A 22 -3.36 17.06 -11.48
CA ARG A 22 -2.95 18.08 -12.44
C ARG A 22 -1.46 18.37 -12.36
N ALA A 23 -0.88 18.39 -11.15
CA ALA A 23 0.52 18.71 -10.93
C ALA A 23 1.49 17.64 -11.43
N ILE A 24 1.11 16.36 -11.34
CA ILE A 24 1.95 15.22 -11.78
C ILE A 24 1.75 14.86 -13.25
N ALA A 25 0.73 15.41 -13.91
CA ALA A 25 0.52 15.20 -15.33
C ALA A 25 1.66 15.84 -16.15
N LYS A 26 2.08 15.17 -17.24
CA LYS A 26 3.18 15.62 -18.10
C LYS A 26 3.09 17.09 -18.53
N ASP A 27 1.89 17.52 -18.95
CA ASP A 27 1.59 18.89 -19.37
C ASP A 27 0.81 19.67 -18.30
N GLY A 28 0.94 19.23 -17.05
CA GLY A 28 0.32 19.79 -15.85
C GLY A 28 0.80 21.20 -15.55
N LYS A 29 -0.09 22.19 -15.72
CA LYS A 29 0.19 23.60 -15.40
C LYS A 29 -0.98 24.25 -14.70
N PHE A 30 -0.67 25.17 -13.79
CA PHE A 30 -1.61 26.03 -13.07
C PHE A 30 -1.51 27.45 -13.62
N VAL A 31 -2.66 28.07 -13.87
CA VAL A 31 -2.74 29.50 -14.21
C VAL A 31 -2.80 30.27 -12.90
N VAL A 32 -1.86 31.20 -12.72
CA VAL A 32 -1.71 31.98 -11.48
C VAL A 32 -1.60 33.46 -11.81
N LYS A 33 -2.04 34.32 -10.90
CA LYS A 33 -1.83 35.77 -11.03
C LYS A 33 -0.39 36.11 -10.69
N ASN A 34 0.15 37.15 -11.32
CA ASN A 34 1.50 37.62 -11.07
C ASN A 34 1.73 37.90 -9.57
N GLY A 35 2.74 37.26 -8.98
CA GLY A 35 3.12 37.44 -7.58
C GLY A 35 2.49 36.45 -6.60
N GLU A 36 1.53 35.61 -7.02
CA GLU A 36 0.91 34.57 -6.17
C GLU A 36 1.59 33.19 -6.32
N ASP A 37 2.64 33.09 -7.14
CA ASP A 37 3.30 31.85 -7.54
C ASP A 37 3.78 31.02 -6.34
N ARG A 38 4.34 31.68 -5.32
CA ARG A 38 4.88 31.01 -4.13
C ARG A 38 3.81 30.29 -3.31
N SER A 39 2.65 30.91 -3.14
CA SER A 39 1.56 30.33 -2.34
C SER A 39 0.98 29.11 -3.05
N VAL A 40 0.72 29.23 -4.36
CA VAL A 40 0.21 28.13 -5.19
C VAL A 40 1.20 26.98 -5.24
N ASN A 41 2.50 27.24 -5.43
CA ASN A 41 3.52 26.20 -5.43
C ASN A 41 3.59 25.45 -4.10
N GLY A 42 3.44 26.15 -2.97
CA GLY A 42 3.38 25.52 -1.65
C GLY A 42 2.17 24.60 -1.48
N SER A 43 0.98 25.05 -1.90
CA SER A 43 -0.25 24.25 -1.87
C SER A 43 -0.17 23.03 -2.79
N VAL A 44 0.37 23.21 -4.01
CA VAL A 44 0.57 22.13 -4.99
C VAL A 44 1.54 21.08 -4.45
N ALA A 45 2.70 21.51 -3.94
CA ALA A 45 3.68 20.60 -3.36
C ALA A 45 3.12 19.84 -2.16
N SER A 46 2.33 20.50 -1.30
CA SER A 46 1.67 19.86 -0.16
C SER A 46 0.64 18.81 -0.60
N ALA A 47 -0.20 19.12 -1.61
CA ALA A 47 -1.18 18.20 -2.14
C ALA A 47 -0.51 16.93 -2.70
N VAL A 48 0.51 17.11 -3.56
CA VAL A 48 1.29 15.99 -4.14
C VAL A 48 1.96 15.17 -3.04
N GLY A 49 2.64 15.83 -2.09
CA GLY A 49 3.33 15.16 -1.00
C GLY A 49 2.41 14.32 -0.12
N LYS A 50 1.22 14.83 0.20
CA LYS A 50 0.20 14.10 0.99
C LYS A 50 -0.34 12.89 0.23
N THR A 51 -0.68 13.05 -1.05
CA THR A 51 -1.17 11.94 -1.89
C THR A 51 -0.12 10.83 -2.01
N LEU A 52 1.15 11.18 -2.23
CA LEU A 52 2.23 10.20 -2.33
C LEU A 52 2.49 9.50 -0.99
N SER A 53 2.42 10.24 0.12
CA SER A 53 2.60 9.67 1.46
C SER A 53 1.54 8.62 1.80
N MET A 54 0.27 8.91 1.47
CA MET A 54 -0.83 7.96 1.61
C MET A 54 -0.59 6.70 0.77
N LEU A 55 -0.26 6.87 -0.52
CA LEU A 55 0.02 5.74 -1.41
C LEU A 55 1.16 4.85 -0.88
N ILE A 56 2.24 5.46 -0.35
CA ILE A 56 3.36 4.72 0.25
C ILE A 56 2.91 3.94 1.49
N ILE A 57 2.06 4.49 2.34
CA ILE A 57 1.53 3.81 3.52
C ILE A 57 0.66 2.61 3.09
N ASP A 58 -0.24 2.81 2.14
CA ASP A 58 -1.15 1.77 1.66
C ASP A 58 -0.40 0.58 1.04
N ILE A 59 0.62 0.88 0.23
CA ILE A 59 1.50 -0.14 -0.34
C ILE A 59 2.24 -0.90 0.77
N ARG A 60 2.83 -0.19 1.75
CA ARG A 60 3.54 -0.84 2.86
C ARG A 60 2.62 -1.75 3.67
N ASN A 61 1.42 -1.29 4.01
CA ASN A 61 0.45 -2.08 4.76
C ASN A 61 0.03 -3.35 3.99
N THR A 62 -0.15 -3.23 2.67
CA THR A 62 -0.48 -4.36 1.80
C THR A 62 0.66 -5.38 1.75
N VAL A 63 1.89 -4.92 1.56
CA VAL A 63 3.09 -5.77 1.52
C VAL A 63 3.34 -6.43 2.87
N ASP A 64 3.22 -5.68 3.97
CA ASP A 64 3.40 -6.19 5.34
C ASP A 64 2.39 -7.30 5.67
N SER A 65 1.12 -7.07 5.34
CA SER A 65 0.06 -8.08 5.50
C SER A 65 0.35 -9.35 4.70
N GLY A 66 0.76 -9.22 3.43
CA GLY A 66 1.13 -10.36 2.61
C GLY A 66 2.34 -11.12 3.14
N LEU A 67 3.37 -10.40 3.59
CA LEU A 67 4.58 -11.02 4.16
C LEU A 67 4.29 -11.74 5.48
N LYS A 68 3.40 -11.19 6.32
CA LYS A 68 2.93 -11.85 7.54
C LYS A 68 2.26 -13.18 7.23
N THR A 69 1.35 -13.22 6.26
CA THR A 69 0.70 -14.47 5.82
C THR A 69 1.73 -15.50 5.33
N VAL A 70 2.72 -15.08 4.53
CA VAL A 70 3.78 -15.99 4.07
C VAL A 70 4.59 -16.56 5.24
N SER A 71 4.91 -15.73 6.23
CA SER A 71 5.63 -16.15 7.44
C SER A 71 4.85 -17.19 8.24
N GLU A 72 3.54 -16.98 8.43
CA GLU A 72 2.66 -17.93 9.13
C GLU A 72 2.56 -19.28 8.40
N LEU A 73 2.40 -19.25 7.06
CA LEU A 73 2.40 -20.47 6.24
C LEU A 73 3.72 -21.24 6.32
N LEU A 74 4.86 -20.53 6.25
CA LEU A 74 6.18 -21.17 6.36
C LEU A 74 6.40 -21.79 7.75
N ALA A 75 5.91 -21.14 8.80
CA ALA A 75 5.96 -21.69 10.15
C ALA A 75 5.15 -23.00 10.27
N ALA A 76 3.98 -23.08 9.63
CA ALA A 76 3.14 -24.28 9.61
C ALA A 76 3.81 -25.45 8.87
N VAL A 77 4.34 -25.22 7.67
CA VAL A 77 5.07 -26.24 6.88
C VAL A 77 6.26 -26.82 7.66
N LYS A 78 7.02 -25.96 8.34
CA LYS A 78 8.13 -26.40 9.20
C LYS A 78 7.69 -27.32 10.35
N GLN A 79 6.43 -27.24 10.80
CA GLN A 79 5.91 -28.15 11.82
C GLN A 79 5.48 -29.50 11.24
N GLU A 80 4.95 -29.54 10.01
CA GLU A 80 4.60 -30.79 9.34
C GLU A 80 5.84 -31.66 9.06
N ASP A 81 6.95 -31.05 8.61
CA ASP A 81 8.22 -31.77 8.41
C ASP A 81 8.76 -32.38 9.71
N LYS A 82 8.56 -31.71 10.86
CA LYS A 82 8.93 -32.26 12.17
C LYS A 82 8.01 -33.38 12.65
N SER A 83 6.74 -33.40 12.23
CA SER A 83 5.79 -34.46 12.61
C SER A 83 6.02 -35.76 11.85
N ALA A 84 6.52 -35.69 10.61
CA ALA A 84 6.86 -36.86 9.82
C ALA A 84 8.09 -37.61 10.36
N GLU A 85 9.03 -36.91 10.99
CA GLU A 85 10.25 -37.52 11.54
C GLU A 85 10.02 -38.22 12.91
N ALA A 86 8.90 -37.95 13.58
CA ALA A 86 8.56 -38.52 14.88
C ALA A 86 7.78 -39.86 14.83
N THR A 87 7.45 -40.39 13.65
CA THR A 87 6.54 -41.55 13.51
C THR A 87 7.21 -42.81 12.94
N ILE A 88 8.47 -43.11 13.23
CA ILE A 88 8.95 -44.50 13.08
C ILE A 88 8.47 -45.29 14.31
N PRO A 89 7.48 -46.20 14.19
CA PRO A 89 7.14 -47.08 15.30
C PRO A 89 8.31 -48.05 15.50
N ILE A 90 8.97 -47.94 16.64
CA ILE A 90 9.94 -48.94 17.12
C ILE A 90 9.12 -50.17 17.55
N ASN A 91 8.69 -50.98 16.59
CA ASN A 91 8.18 -52.31 16.88
C ASN A 91 8.77 -53.32 15.89
N ALA A 92 9.88 -53.95 16.27
CA ALA A 92 10.25 -55.28 15.81
C ALA A 92 11.37 -55.88 16.70
N ALA A 93 11.04 -57.01 17.34
CA ALA A 93 11.92 -58.04 17.95
C ALA A 93 12.74 -57.63 19.20
N ALA A 94 12.83 -58.41 20.28
CA ALA A 94 12.66 -59.86 20.41
C ALA A 94 12.05 -60.26 21.77
N SER A 95 11.01 -61.09 21.69
CA SER A 95 10.78 -62.19 22.64
C SER A 95 11.81 -63.27 22.33
N GLY A 96 12.48 -63.82 23.36
CA GLY A 96 13.34 -64.99 23.20
C GLY A 96 14.28 -65.21 24.40
N GLN A 97 13.76 -65.94 25.40
CA GLN A 97 14.43 -66.70 26.47
C GLN A 97 15.38 -65.98 27.45
#